data_AF-K6UXP3-F1
#
_entry.id   AF-K6UXP3-F1
#
_cell.length_a   1.000
_cell.length_b   1.000
_cell.length_c   1.000
_cell.angle_alpha   90.00
_cell.angle_beta   90.00
_cell.angle_gamma   90.00
#
_symmetry.space_group_name_H-M   'P 1'
#
loop_
_entity.id
_entity.type
_entity.pdbx_description
1 polymer ?
#
loop_
_entity_poly.entity_id
_entity_poly.type
_entity_poly.pdbx_seq_one_letter_code
_entity_poly.pdbx_strand_id
1 'polypeptide(L)'
;MCATMNMLNKDTILLKTKKLKNLCEHEENINSQHLKALIEILEYFFETYNDFFLSSVVWEVVDKMIILENTIEEKKNIDVDLRTSIKFCEFIFNKLIAYTNYESDNLKYFFSFSFLRRHLCSVLSSFLNCSSSSFRRKVESSFTTELLTLTKEIFEKIKVENDLELKVCYTEFLWRSFRRIDFATFNIKGLHANINTLEKLKHFKIFKFDEECINWLKEENYMDRKIVIEDGLFTIRGNKKYVNKDFILCYLGKCSIFLYYDNPEEDEKCKIEVPYYHITSVSFEGKNVFILDCKAIIDQTNIFSLWGQDIRDAVDYESINKFSLSLDIKRNSKEVRRFLDKISVKLKKEAKKSKREDNQMRSRHDKEEKDDSDGTTVTSENNAKEELDNQLFLSNESNTDQDIK
;
A
#
# COMPACT_ATOMS: atom_id res chain seq x y z
N MET A 1 29.82 10.98 4.20
CA MET A 1 29.51 10.85 2.75
C MET A 1 28.13 10.25 2.46
N CYS A 2 27.65 9.25 3.22
CA CYS A 2 26.33 8.62 2.97
C CYS A 2 25.11 9.52 3.30
N ALA A 3 25.19 10.39 4.32
CA ALA A 3 24.08 11.28 4.70
C ALA A 3 23.80 12.41 3.68
N THR A 4 24.84 13.01 3.12
CA THR A 4 24.74 14.13 2.16
C THR A 4 24.19 13.66 0.81
N MET A 5 24.55 12.46 0.38
CA MET A 5 24.03 11.82 -0.84
C MET A 5 22.54 11.47 -0.69
N ASN A 6 22.12 11.02 0.50
CA ASN A 6 20.72 10.73 0.80
C ASN A 6 19.83 11.99 0.84
N MET A 7 20.36 13.15 1.26
CA MET A 7 19.61 14.42 1.25
C MET A 7 19.39 14.95 -0.17
N LEU A 8 20.45 15.01 -1.00
CA LEU A 8 20.36 15.41 -2.41
C LEU A 8 19.36 14.56 -3.22
N ASN A 9 19.27 13.27 -2.92
CA ASN A 9 18.32 12.38 -3.60
C ASN A 9 16.87 12.63 -3.14
N LYS A 10 16.64 12.85 -1.83
CA LYS A 10 15.30 13.17 -1.29
C LYS A 10 14.74 14.47 -1.87
N ASP A 11 15.58 15.49 -2.05
CA ASP A 11 15.15 16.75 -2.65
C ASP A 11 14.75 16.59 -4.12
N THR A 12 15.41 15.68 -4.84
CA THR A 12 15.11 15.37 -6.24
C THR A 12 13.76 14.66 -6.39
N ILE A 13 13.47 13.66 -5.55
CA ILE A 13 12.16 12.99 -5.59
C ILE A 13 11.03 13.93 -5.16
N LEU A 14 11.29 14.83 -4.19
CA LEU A 14 10.36 15.89 -3.78
C LEU A 14 10.07 16.88 -4.93
N LEU A 15 11.07 17.23 -5.72
CA LEU A 15 10.87 18.10 -6.88
C LEU A 15 10.00 17.43 -7.96
N LYS A 16 10.27 16.14 -8.25
CA LYS A 16 9.51 15.37 -9.24
C LYS A 16 8.06 15.14 -8.81
N THR A 17 7.84 14.86 -7.53
CA THR A 17 6.50 14.70 -6.94
C THR A 17 5.70 16.00 -6.90
N LYS A 18 6.35 17.15 -6.63
CA LYS A 18 5.73 18.48 -6.79
C LYS A 18 5.24 18.75 -8.21
N LYS A 19 6.01 18.37 -9.23
CA LYS A 19 5.60 18.49 -10.64
C LYS A 19 4.32 17.71 -10.92
N LEU A 20 4.21 16.46 -10.46
CA LEU A 20 2.99 15.68 -10.64
C LEU A 20 1.80 16.30 -9.91
N LYS A 21 2.00 16.76 -8.66
CA LYS A 21 0.97 17.46 -7.90
C LYS A 21 0.44 18.71 -8.64
N ASN A 22 1.34 19.56 -9.15
CA ASN A 22 0.96 20.76 -9.87
C ASN A 22 0.15 20.45 -11.15
N LEU A 23 0.50 19.37 -11.87
CA LEU A 23 -0.30 18.91 -13.01
C LEU A 23 -1.71 18.54 -12.58
N CYS A 24 -1.84 17.76 -11.49
CA CYS A 24 -3.14 17.37 -10.96
C CYS A 24 -4.01 18.57 -10.55
N GLU A 25 -3.41 19.62 -9.97
CA GLU A 25 -4.12 20.81 -9.47
C GLU A 25 -4.53 21.78 -10.59
N HIS A 26 -3.72 21.92 -11.66
CA HIS A 26 -3.89 23.01 -12.61
C HIS A 26 -4.33 22.60 -14.02
N GLU A 27 -4.08 21.37 -14.44
CA GLU A 27 -4.49 20.92 -15.77
C GLU A 27 -5.97 20.54 -15.78
N GLU A 28 -6.71 20.93 -16.81
CA GLU A 28 -8.14 20.60 -16.91
C GLU A 28 -8.38 19.11 -17.16
N ASN A 29 -7.49 18.46 -17.93
CA ASN A 29 -7.63 17.07 -18.37
C ASN A 29 -6.45 16.22 -17.91
N ILE A 30 -6.69 14.92 -17.70
CA ILE A 30 -5.61 13.95 -17.53
C ILE A 30 -4.95 13.73 -18.89
N ASN A 31 -3.73 14.20 -19.05
CA ASN A 31 -3.00 14.16 -20.31
C ASN A 31 -1.69 13.35 -20.20
N SER A 32 -1.00 13.17 -21.33
CA SER A 32 0.24 12.38 -21.40
C SER A 32 1.35 12.89 -20.45
N GLN A 33 1.31 14.14 -19.98
CA GLN A 33 2.30 14.65 -19.04
C GLN A 33 2.14 14.07 -17.64
N HIS A 34 0.90 13.79 -17.20
CA HIS A 34 0.63 13.18 -15.90
C HIS A 34 1.26 11.79 -15.81
N LEU A 35 1.01 10.94 -16.81
CA LEU A 35 1.57 9.60 -16.86
C LEU A 35 3.09 9.61 -16.96
N LYS A 36 3.66 10.51 -17.79
CA LYS A 36 5.11 10.67 -17.92
C LYS A 36 5.76 11.15 -16.61
N ALA A 37 5.12 12.08 -15.90
CA ALA A 37 5.61 12.54 -14.60
C ALA A 37 5.61 11.42 -13.56
N LEU A 38 4.56 10.59 -13.53
CA LEU A 38 4.54 9.41 -12.66
C LEU A 38 5.63 8.40 -13.03
N ILE A 39 5.80 8.08 -14.32
CA ILE A 39 6.90 7.21 -14.78
C ILE A 39 8.24 7.77 -14.34
N GLU A 40 8.49 9.08 -14.52
CA GLU A 40 9.74 9.75 -14.15
C GLU A 40 10.02 9.66 -12.63
N ILE A 41 8.99 9.82 -11.79
CA ILE A 41 9.09 9.63 -10.33
C ILE A 41 9.47 8.18 -10.02
N LEU A 42 8.79 7.22 -10.64
CA LEU A 42 8.97 5.80 -10.36
C LEU A 42 10.30 5.26 -10.89
N GLU A 43 10.75 5.67 -12.06
CA GLU A 43 12.09 5.37 -12.59
C GLU A 43 13.15 5.82 -11.60
N TYR A 44 13.10 7.09 -11.18
CA TYR A 44 14.04 7.62 -10.20
C TYR A 44 13.95 6.88 -8.86
N PHE A 45 12.74 6.60 -8.37
CA PHE A 45 12.50 5.84 -7.14
C PHE A 45 13.15 4.45 -7.20
N PHE A 46 12.85 3.67 -8.24
CA PHE A 46 13.34 2.29 -8.37
C PHE A 46 14.83 2.20 -8.70
N GLU A 47 15.39 3.14 -9.47
CA GLU A 47 16.81 3.12 -9.86
C GLU A 47 17.73 3.69 -8.78
N THR A 48 17.29 4.73 -8.07
CA THR A 48 18.17 5.49 -7.15
C THR A 48 18.11 4.97 -5.72
N TYR A 49 16.97 4.44 -5.28
CA TYR A 49 16.78 4.04 -3.87
C TYR A 49 16.94 2.54 -3.60
N ASN A 50 17.42 1.78 -4.58
CA ASN A 50 17.45 0.31 -4.59
C ASN A 50 18.11 -0.33 -3.33
N ASP A 51 18.94 0.41 -2.59
CA ASP A 51 19.66 -0.09 -1.40
C ASP A 51 19.39 0.68 -0.08
N PHE A 52 18.63 1.79 -0.11
CA PHE A 52 18.41 2.65 1.06
C PHE A 52 16.96 3.16 1.13
N PHE A 53 16.00 2.26 0.98
CA PHE A 53 14.62 2.67 1.01
C PHE A 53 14.18 3.13 2.41
N LEU A 54 13.94 4.44 2.52
CA LEU A 54 13.32 5.04 3.68
C LEU A 54 11.80 4.98 3.50
N SER A 55 11.09 4.41 4.47
CA SER A 55 9.62 4.35 4.45
C SER A 55 8.94 5.70 4.15
N SER A 56 9.51 6.82 4.61
CA SER A 56 9.01 8.16 4.33
C SER A 56 9.08 8.55 2.85
N VAL A 57 10.09 8.10 2.11
CA VAL A 57 10.20 8.35 0.67
C VAL A 57 9.15 7.55 -0.10
N VAL A 58 8.87 6.32 0.34
CA VAL A 58 7.81 5.49 -0.25
C VAL A 58 6.45 6.17 -0.08
N TRP A 59 6.15 6.63 1.13
CA TRP A 59 4.89 7.31 1.43
C TRP A 59 4.73 8.59 0.61
N GLU A 60 5.79 9.40 0.44
CA GLU A 60 5.73 10.58 -0.43
C GLU A 60 5.33 10.23 -1.88
N VAL A 61 5.84 9.13 -2.41
CA VAL A 61 5.48 8.65 -3.76
C VAL A 61 4.04 8.13 -3.78
N VAL A 62 3.65 7.31 -2.79
CA VAL A 62 2.28 6.79 -2.63
C VAL A 62 1.27 7.94 -2.58
N ASP A 63 1.53 8.98 -1.79
CA ASP A 63 0.64 10.12 -1.64
C ASP A 63 0.39 10.81 -2.99
N LYS A 64 1.42 10.94 -3.84
CA LYS A 64 1.24 11.51 -5.18
C LYS A 64 0.52 10.58 -6.15
N MET A 65 0.66 9.28 -5.97
CA MET A 65 -0.13 8.30 -6.73
C MET A 65 -1.61 8.40 -6.37
N ILE A 66 -1.93 8.53 -5.07
CA ILE A 66 -3.30 8.73 -4.59
C ILE A 66 -3.87 10.05 -5.12
N ILE A 67 -3.09 11.15 -5.10
CA ILE A 67 -3.54 12.42 -5.69
C ILE A 67 -3.87 12.24 -7.18
N LEU A 68 -3.02 11.57 -7.95
CA LEU A 68 -3.28 11.30 -9.36
C LEU A 68 -4.52 10.42 -9.57
N GLU A 69 -4.66 9.36 -8.78
CA GLU A 69 -5.82 8.47 -8.78
C GLU A 69 -7.13 9.23 -8.56
N ASN A 70 -7.21 10.02 -7.48
CA ASN A 70 -8.37 10.85 -7.18
C ASN A 70 -8.64 11.86 -8.31
N THR A 71 -7.60 12.49 -8.85
CA THR A 71 -7.74 13.45 -9.95
C THR A 71 -8.30 12.78 -11.22
N ILE A 72 -7.88 11.54 -11.52
CA ILE A 72 -8.42 10.74 -12.63
C ILE A 72 -9.92 10.46 -12.41
N GLU A 73 -10.30 10.10 -11.19
CA GLU A 73 -11.68 9.75 -10.84
C GLU A 73 -12.62 10.96 -10.74
N GLU A 74 -12.10 12.12 -10.34
CA GLU A 74 -12.85 13.37 -10.27
C GLU A 74 -13.07 13.95 -11.66
N LYS A 75 -12.01 14.09 -12.46
CA LYS A 75 -12.09 14.72 -13.79
C LYS A 75 -12.78 13.85 -14.83
N LYS A 76 -12.57 12.52 -14.75
CA LYS A 76 -13.08 11.51 -15.71
C LYS A 76 -12.85 11.86 -17.18
N ASN A 77 -11.84 12.70 -17.47
CA ASN A 77 -11.52 13.16 -18.81
C ASN A 77 -10.06 12.83 -19.13
N ILE A 78 -9.86 11.79 -19.93
CA ILE A 78 -8.57 11.25 -20.31
C ILE A 78 -8.24 11.68 -21.75
N ASP A 79 -7.24 12.55 -21.90
CA ASP A 79 -6.67 13.00 -23.18
C ASP A 79 -5.22 12.50 -23.31
N VAL A 80 -5.08 11.18 -23.45
CA VAL A 80 -3.79 10.50 -23.59
C VAL A 80 -3.80 9.69 -24.88
N ASP A 81 -2.71 9.78 -25.65
CA ASP A 81 -2.56 9.01 -26.87
C ASP A 81 -2.33 7.52 -26.59
N LEU A 82 -2.79 6.65 -27.50
CA LEU A 82 -2.74 5.20 -27.35
C LEU A 82 -1.32 4.68 -27.07
N ARG A 83 -0.31 5.25 -27.72
CA ARG A 83 1.09 4.82 -27.56
C ARG A 83 1.60 5.11 -26.16
N THR A 84 1.32 6.31 -25.63
CA THR A 84 1.68 6.66 -24.25
C THR A 84 0.96 5.77 -23.24
N SER A 85 -0.33 5.46 -23.46
CA SER A 85 -1.08 4.57 -22.57
C SER A 85 -0.52 3.15 -22.53
N ILE A 86 -0.16 2.58 -23.69
CA ILE A 86 0.41 1.23 -23.76
C ILE A 86 1.78 1.19 -23.06
N LYS A 87 2.62 2.21 -23.27
CA LYS A 87 3.90 2.34 -22.57
C LYS A 87 3.73 2.49 -21.05
N PHE A 88 2.69 3.17 -20.60
CA PHE A 88 2.38 3.28 -19.18
C PHE A 88 2.01 1.92 -18.58
N CYS A 89 1.16 1.14 -19.26
CA CYS A 89 0.84 -0.23 -18.87
C CYS A 89 2.09 -1.13 -18.86
N GLU A 90 2.91 -1.05 -19.91
CA GLU A 90 4.17 -1.79 -20.02
C GLU A 90 5.11 -1.49 -18.85
N PHE A 91 5.28 -0.21 -18.53
CA PHE A 91 6.11 0.23 -17.40
C PHE A 91 5.62 -0.35 -16.08
N ILE A 92 4.33 -0.21 -15.78
CA ILE A 92 3.74 -0.73 -14.54
C ILE A 92 3.88 -2.25 -14.46
N PHE A 93 3.54 -2.98 -15.52
CA PHE A 93 3.65 -4.44 -15.54
C PHE A 93 5.09 -4.89 -15.26
N ASN A 94 6.07 -4.26 -15.91
CA ASN A 94 7.49 -4.55 -15.66
C ASN A 94 7.87 -4.36 -14.18
N LYS A 95 7.43 -3.26 -13.54
CA LYS A 95 7.72 -3.02 -12.12
C LYS A 95 7.03 -4.04 -11.20
N LEU A 96 5.76 -4.35 -11.45
CA LEU A 96 5.02 -5.35 -10.66
C LEU A 96 5.67 -6.76 -10.76
N ILE A 97 6.09 -7.15 -11.96
CA ILE A 97 6.79 -8.42 -12.21
C ILE A 97 8.14 -8.44 -11.48
N ALA A 98 8.96 -7.41 -11.67
CA ALA A 98 10.32 -7.33 -11.13
C ALA A 98 10.33 -7.41 -9.60
N TYR A 99 9.35 -6.78 -8.95
CA TYR A 99 9.26 -6.69 -7.50
C TYR A 99 8.22 -7.64 -6.89
N THR A 100 7.79 -8.69 -7.60
CA THR A 100 6.92 -9.72 -7.02
C THR A 100 7.60 -10.39 -5.83
N ASN A 101 6.87 -10.55 -4.73
CA ASN A 101 7.42 -11.11 -3.48
C ASN A 101 8.67 -10.40 -2.95
N TYR A 102 8.82 -9.10 -3.24
CA TYR A 102 9.83 -8.31 -2.57
C TYR A 102 9.68 -8.46 -1.05
N GLU A 103 10.78 -8.65 -0.33
CA GLU A 103 10.80 -8.81 1.12
C GLU A 103 11.77 -7.80 1.74
N SER A 104 11.45 -7.34 2.94
CA SER A 104 12.36 -6.56 3.77
C SER A 104 12.20 -6.91 5.24
N ASP A 105 13.31 -6.88 5.98
CA ASP A 105 13.30 -7.06 7.42
C ASP A 105 12.71 -5.86 8.17
N ASN A 106 12.70 -4.68 7.55
CA ASN A 106 12.03 -3.49 8.10
C ASN A 106 10.54 -3.59 7.79
N LEU A 107 9.72 -3.89 8.80
CA LEU A 107 8.28 -4.13 8.61
C LEU A 107 7.53 -2.91 8.07
N LYS A 108 7.91 -1.70 8.50
CA LYS A 108 7.30 -0.45 8.02
C LYS A 108 7.58 -0.25 6.54
N TYR A 109 8.85 -0.36 6.16
CA TYR A 109 9.24 -0.23 4.76
C TYR A 109 8.60 -1.32 3.90
N PHE A 110 8.63 -2.58 4.36
CA PHE A 110 8.03 -3.70 3.65
C PHE A 110 6.54 -3.47 3.35
N PHE A 111 5.77 -3.04 4.36
CA PHE A 111 4.37 -2.71 4.13
C PHE A 111 4.20 -1.54 3.16
N SER A 112 4.91 -0.42 3.38
CA SER A 112 4.80 0.76 2.50
C SER A 112 5.12 0.44 1.03
N PHE A 113 6.10 -0.44 0.78
CA PHE A 113 6.46 -0.85 -0.56
C PHE A 113 5.42 -1.78 -1.19
N SER A 114 4.80 -2.68 -0.40
CA SER A 114 3.66 -3.45 -0.89
C SER A 114 2.49 -2.53 -1.26
N PHE A 115 2.23 -1.53 -0.42
CA PHE A 115 1.19 -0.54 -0.63
C PHE A 115 1.43 0.32 -1.89
N LEU A 116 2.68 0.73 -2.15
CA LEU A 116 3.08 1.38 -3.40
C LEU A 116 2.74 0.51 -4.62
N ARG A 117 3.08 -0.79 -4.59
CA ARG A 117 2.74 -1.71 -5.70
C ARG A 117 1.23 -1.82 -5.90
N ARG A 118 0.43 -1.80 -4.83
CA ARG A 118 -1.05 -1.81 -4.93
C ARG A 118 -1.55 -0.54 -5.59
N HIS A 119 -1.04 0.63 -5.22
CA HIS A 119 -1.44 1.87 -5.87
C HIS A 119 -0.95 2.00 -7.32
N LEU A 120 0.13 1.32 -7.72
CA LEU A 120 0.47 1.22 -9.15
C LEU A 120 -0.66 0.53 -9.91
N CYS A 121 -1.26 -0.50 -9.30
CA CYS A 121 -2.40 -1.18 -9.89
C CYS A 121 -3.64 -0.28 -9.89
N SER A 122 -3.92 0.39 -8.76
CA SER A 122 -5.09 1.27 -8.62
C SER A 122 -5.08 2.40 -9.64
N VAL A 123 -3.97 3.14 -9.77
CA VAL A 123 -3.83 4.21 -10.77
C VAL A 123 -4.09 3.69 -12.20
N LEU A 124 -3.58 2.50 -12.54
CA LEU A 124 -3.82 1.90 -13.85
C LEU A 124 -5.30 1.52 -14.02
N SER A 125 -5.93 0.94 -13.01
CA SER A 125 -7.35 0.58 -13.03
C SER A 125 -8.26 1.81 -13.16
N SER A 126 -8.02 2.88 -12.39
CA SER A 126 -8.76 4.14 -12.51
C SER A 126 -8.55 4.81 -13.87
N PHE A 127 -7.31 4.82 -14.38
CA PHE A 127 -7.01 5.31 -15.75
C PHE A 127 -7.82 4.57 -16.82
N LEU A 128 -7.88 3.23 -16.75
CA LEU A 128 -8.65 2.42 -17.70
C LEU A 128 -10.16 2.62 -17.53
N ASN A 129 -10.65 2.70 -16.29
CA ASN A 129 -12.07 2.86 -15.97
C ASN A 129 -12.62 4.19 -16.46
N CYS A 130 -11.90 5.28 -16.21
CA CYS A 130 -12.26 6.63 -16.64
C CYS A 130 -11.98 6.92 -18.13
N SER A 131 -11.24 6.04 -18.82
CA SER A 131 -11.08 6.13 -20.27
C SER A 131 -12.38 5.81 -21.02
N SER A 132 -12.57 6.45 -22.19
CA SER A 132 -13.71 6.14 -23.06
C SER A 132 -13.74 4.65 -23.45
N SER A 133 -14.94 4.07 -23.62
CA SER A 133 -15.05 2.63 -23.85
C SER A 133 -14.32 2.17 -25.13
N SER A 134 -14.25 2.99 -26.18
CA SER A 134 -13.56 2.65 -27.42
C SER A 134 -12.04 2.69 -27.22
N PHE A 135 -11.54 3.69 -26.50
CA PHE A 135 -10.12 3.83 -26.18
C PHE A 135 -9.63 2.73 -25.24
N ARG A 136 -10.33 2.51 -24.11
CA ARG A 136 -10.04 1.42 -23.16
C ARG A 136 -9.91 0.08 -23.86
N ARG A 137 -10.81 -0.24 -24.80
CA ARG A 137 -10.75 -1.50 -25.56
C ARG A 137 -9.44 -1.64 -26.34
N LYS A 138 -8.95 -0.56 -26.97
CA LYS A 138 -7.68 -0.59 -27.71
C LYS A 138 -6.49 -0.83 -26.77
N VAL A 139 -6.47 -0.16 -25.62
CA VAL A 139 -5.43 -0.38 -24.60
C VAL A 139 -5.49 -1.80 -24.07
N GLU A 140 -6.65 -2.30 -23.67
CA GLU A 140 -6.81 -3.68 -23.15
C GLU A 140 -6.48 -4.74 -24.21
N SER A 141 -6.77 -4.51 -25.50
CA SER A 141 -6.34 -5.41 -26.58
C SER A 141 -4.82 -5.55 -26.65
N SER A 142 -4.06 -4.49 -26.35
CA SER A 142 -2.59 -4.54 -26.30
C SER A 142 -2.06 -5.57 -25.31
N PHE A 143 -2.81 -5.90 -24.24
CA PHE A 143 -2.42 -6.89 -23.24
C PHE A 143 -2.31 -8.31 -23.81
N THR A 144 -2.97 -8.55 -24.94
CA THR A 144 -2.98 -9.85 -25.63
C THR A 144 -2.24 -9.84 -26.97
N THR A 145 -1.71 -8.68 -27.37
CA THR A 145 -0.90 -8.52 -28.60
C THR A 145 0.52 -8.06 -28.25
N GLU A 146 0.68 -6.78 -27.93
CA GLU A 146 1.97 -6.11 -27.73
C GLU A 146 2.60 -6.45 -26.37
N LEU A 147 1.78 -6.55 -25.32
CA LEU A 147 2.22 -6.81 -23.95
C LEU A 147 1.98 -8.27 -23.51
N LEU A 148 1.70 -9.17 -24.45
CA LEU A 148 1.35 -10.57 -24.15
C LEU A 148 2.38 -11.29 -23.27
N THR A 149 3.67 -11.04 -23.48
CA THR A 149 4.74 -11.62 -22.63
C THR A 149 4.63 -11.15 -21.19
N LEU A 150 4.43 -9.85 -20.96
CA LEU A 150 4.26 -9.30 -19.61
C LEU A 150 2.97 -9.81 -18.96
N THR A 151 1.86 -9.89 -19.71
CA THR A 151 0.60 -10.46 -19.21
C THR A 151 0.78 -11.91 -18.76
N LYS A 152 1.57 -12.72 -19.48
CA LYS A 152 1.90 -14.09 -19.08
C LYS A 152 2.73 -14.11 -17.80
N GLU A 153 3.71 -13.23 -17.70
CA GLU A 153 4.53 -13.14 -16.49
C GLU A 153 3.69 -12.71 -15.28
N ILE A 154 2.80 -11.72 -15.42
CA ILE A 154 1.83 -11.34 -14.38
C ILE A 154 1.00 -12.55 -13.95
N PHE A 155 0.53 -13.39 -14.89
CA PHE A 155 -0.18 -14.61 -14.54
C PHE A 155 0.66 -15.58 -13.70
N GLU A 156 1.92 -15.80 -14.06
CA GLU A 156 2.83 -16.60 -13.23
C GLU A 156 3.08 -15.96 -11.86
N LYS A 157 3.12 -14.63 -11.77
CA LYS A 157 3.29 -13.91 -10.51
C LYS A 157 2.08 -14.03 -9.59
N ILE A 158 0.85 -14.10 -10.10
CA ILE A 158 -0.37 -14.36 -9.29
C ILE A 158 -0.19 -15.61 -8.43
N LYS A 159 0.39 -16.68 -8.99
CA LYS A 159 0.54 -17.98 -8.32
C LYS A 159 1.44 -17.91 -7.08
N VAL A 160 2.41 -16.99 -7.07
CA VAL A 160 3.45 -16.90 -6.04
C VAL A 160 3.37 -15.66 -5.17
N GLU A 161 2.72 -14.59 -5.60
CA GLU A 161 2.58 -13.33 -4.84
C GLU A 161 2.03 -13.64 -3.43
N ASN A 162 2.45 -12.91 -2.41
CA ASN A 162 2.05 -13.18 -1.02
C ASN A 162 1.14 -12.10 -0.44
N ASP A 163 0.91 -11.03 -1.18
CA ASP A 163 -0.02 -9.97 -0.86
C ASP A 163 -1.37 -10.23 -1.56
N LEU A 164 -2.45 -10.37 -0.78
CA LEU A 164 -3.76 -10.74 -1.32
C LEU A 164 -4.34 -9.66 -2.25
N GLU A 165 -4.20 -8.39 -1.88
CA GLU A 165 -4.68 -7.27 -2.70
C GLU A 165 -3.93 -7.20 -4.03
N LEU A 166 -2.62 -7.45 -4.04
CA LEU A 166 -1.87 -7.55 -5.30
C LEU A 166 -2.30 -8.76 -6.14
N LYS A 167 -2.61 -9.91 -5.55
CA LYS A 167 -3.17 -11.03 -6.30
C LYS A 167 -4.50 -10.65 -6.96
N VAL A 168 -5.37 -9.95 -6.24
CA VAL A 168 -6.65 -9.47 -6.79
C VAL A 168 -6.40 -8.50 -7.95
N CYS A 169 -5.52 -7.51 -7.77
CA CYS A 169 -5.14 -6.56 -8.81
C CYS A 169 -4.57 -7.24 -10.07
N TYR A 170 -3.64 -8.18 -9.89
CA TYR A 170 -3.05 -8.91 -11.02
C TYR A 170 -4.10 -9.75 -11.75
N THR A 171 -5.03 -10.35 -11.00
CA THR A 171 -6.15 -11.10 -11.55
C THR A 171 -7.11 -10.17 -12.32
N GLU A 172 -7.29 -8.93 -11.87
CA GLU A 172 -8.05 -7.90 -12.59
C GLU A 172 -7.45 -7.61 -13.97
N PHE A 173 -6.12 -7.46 -14.06
CA PHE A 173 -5.44 -7.27 -15.35
C PHE A 173 -5.60 -8.48 -16.26
N LEU A 174 -5.52 -9.68 -15.70
CA LEU A 174 -5.76 -10.92 -16.45
C LEU A 174 -7.20 -10.99 -16.97
N TRP A 175 -8.17 -10.61 -16.14
CA TRP A 175 -9.58 -10.53 -16.53
C TRP A 175 -9.80 -9.51 -17.63
N ARG A 176 -9.25 -8.31 -17.50
CA ARG A 176 -9.30 -7.28 -18.55
C ARG A 176 -8.69 -7.74 -19.87
N SER A 177 -7.61 -8.52 -19.79
CA SER A 177 -6.91 -9.08 -20.96
C SER A 177 -7.79 -10.07 -21.71
N PHE A 178 -8.47 -10.99 -21.00
CA PHE A 178 -9.14 -12.12 -21.65
C PHE A 178 -10.65 -12.02 -21.75
N ARG A 179 -11.31 -11.11 -21.03
CA ARG A 179 -12.78 -11.03 -20.98
C ARG A 179 -13.47 -10.86 -22.36
N ARG A 180 -12.75 -10.35 -23.36
CA ARG A 180 -13.25 -10.16 -24.74
C ARG A 180 -12.58 -11.05 -25.78
N ILE A 181 -11.69 -11.94 -25.36
CA ILE A 181 -10.98 -12.83 -26.27
C ILE A 181 -11.84 -14.05 -26.57
N ASP A 182 -11.88 -14.42 -27.84
CA ASP A 182 -12.38 -15.71 -28.26
C ASP A 182 -11.25 -16.74 -28.17
N PHE A 183 -11.37 -17.65 -27.22
CA PHE A 183 -10.38 -18.69 -26.96
C PHE A 183 -10.36 -19.78 -28.04
N ALA A 184 -11.37 -19.85 -28.93
CA ALA A 184 -11.32 -20.73 -30.10
C ALA A 184 -10.28 -20.27 -31.14
N THR A 185 -10.03 -18.96 -31.21
CA THR A 185 -9.15 -18.34 -32.21
C THR A 185 -7.84 -17.81 -31.61
N PHE A 186 -7.78 -17.64 -30.29
CA PHE A 186 -6.59 -17.17 -29.59
C PHE A 186 -5.58 -18.30 -29.31
N ASN A 187 -4.29 -18.06 -29.55
CA ASN A 187 -3.25 -19.06 -29.32
C ASN A 187 -2.86 -19.17 -27.83
N ILE A 188 -3.69 -19.86 -27.05
CA ILE A 188 -3.54 -20.05 -25.60
C ILE A 188 -2.33 -20.91 -25.23
N LYS A 189 -1.80 -21.72 -26.17
CA LYS A 189 -0.70 -22.66 -25.88
C LYS A 189 0.54 -21.97 -25.30
N GLY A 190 0.71 -20.67 -25.56
CA GLY A 190 1.80 -19.89 -25.00
C GLY A 190 1.62 -19.40 -23.56
N LEU A 191 0.45 -19.58 -22.91
CA LEU A 191 0.15 -19.08 -21.56
C LEU A 191 0.46 -20.06 -20.43
N HIS A 192 0.88 -21.30 -20.73
CA HIS A 192 1.05 -22.39 -19.74
C HIS A 192 -0.11 -22.50 -18.73
N ALA A 193 -1.31 -22.07 -19.14
CA ALA A 193 -2.51 -21.99 -18.34
C ALA A 193 -3.51 -23.04 -18.83
N ASN A 194 -4.31 -23.59 -17.91
CA ASN A 194 -5.47 -24.37 -18.29
C ASN A 194 -6.53 -23.43 -18.90
N ILE A 195 -7.00 -23.73 -20.11
CA ILE A 195 -8.04 -22.95 -20.78
C ILE A 195 -9.28 -22.80 -19.91
N ASN A 196 -9.65 -23.84 -19.16
CA ASN A 196 -10.82 -23.81 -18.27
C ASN A 196 -10.64 -22.79 -17.12
N THR A 197 -9.42 -22.64 -16.62
CA THR A 197 -9.08 -21.66 -15.58
C THR A 197 -9.25 -20.23 -16.08
N LEU A 198 -8.83 -19.95 -17.32
CA LEU A 198 -9.00 -18.64 -17.96
C LEU A 198 -10.45 -18.37 -18.41
N GLU A 199 -11.17 -19.41 -18.84
CA GLU A 199 -12.60 -19.31 -19.19
C GLU A 199 -13.45 -18.94 -17.98
N LYS A 200 -13.22 -19.57 -16.81
CA LYS A 200 -13.90 -19.16 -15.57
C LYS A 200 -13.69 -17.68 -15.28
N LEU A 201 -12.43 -17.25 -15.31
CA LEU A 201 -12.04 -15.87 -15.03
C LEU A 201 -12.70 -14.87 -15.98
N LYS A 202 -12.79 -15.18 -17.27
CA LYS A 202 -13.49 -14.34 -18.27
C LYS A 202 -14.96 -14.05 -17.91
N HIS A 203 -15.63 -14.96 -17.21
CA HIS A 203 -17.04 -14.83 -16.85
C HIS A 203 -17.29 -14.06 -15.55
N PHE A 204 -16.24 -13.49 -14.93
CA PHE A 204 -16.43 -12.75 -13.70
C PHE A 204 -17.34 -11.53 -13.86
N LYS A 205 -18.21 -11.33 -12.87
CA LYS A 205 -19.10 -10.17 -12.80
C LYS A 205 -18.34 -9.00 -12.18
N ILE A 206 -18.33 -7.86 -12.86
CA ILE A 206 -17.60 -6.66 -12.42
C ILE A 206 -17.99 -6.20 -11.00
N PHE A 207 -19.28 -6.27 -10.65
CA PHE A 207 -19.79 -5.84 -9.33
C PHE A 207 -19.57 -6.89 -8.22
N LYS A 208 -19.07 -8.08 -8.55
CA LYS A 208 -18.67 -9.13 -7.59
C LYS A 208 -17.23 -9.56 -7.81
N PHE A 209 -16.43 -8.72 -8.47
CA PHE A 209 -15.12 -9.12 -8.96
C PHE A 209 -14.24 -9.64 -7.83
N ASP A 210 -14.15 -8.91 -6.71
CA ASP A 210 -13.31 -9.28 -5.57
C ASP A 210 -13.74 -10.62 -4.95
N GLU A 211 -15.04 -10.83 -4.77
CA GLU A 211 -15.60 -12.10 -4.26
C GLU A 211 -15.27 -13.28 -5.19
N GLU A 212 -15.57 -13.14 -6.48
CA GLU A 212 -15.34 -14.19 -7.48
C GLU A 212 -13.83 -14.45 -7.67
N CYS A 213 -13.01 -13.40 -7.59
CA CYS A 213 -11.55 -13.47 -7.64
C CYS A 213 -10.98 -14.24 -6.45
N ILE A 214 -11.36 -13.89 -5.22
CA ILE A 214 -10.90 -14.59 -4.02
C ILE A 214 -11.28 -16.07 -4.08
N ASN A 215 -12.52 -16.39 -4.49
CA ASN A 215 -12.97 -17.78 -4.63
C ASN A 215 -12.14 -18.54 -5.69
N TRP A 216 -11.90 -17.92 -6.84
CA TRP A 216 -11.07 -18.52 -7.89
C TRP A 216 -9.61 -18.74 -7.45
N LEU A 217 -9.01 -17.79 -6.73
CA LEU A 217 -7.66 -17.96 -6.16
C LEU A 217 -7.60 -19.14 -5.18
N LYS A 218 -8.68 -19.43 -4.45
CA LYS A 218 -8.80 -20.62 -3.58
C LYS A 218 -8.94 -21.91 -4.40
N GLU A 219 -9.85 -21.92 -5.38
CA GLU A 219 -10.11 -23.08 -6.26
C GLU A 219 -8.86 -23.52 -7.00
N GLU A 220 -8.12 -22.57 -7.58
CA GLU A 220 -6.88 -22.83 -8.32
C GLU A 220 -5.67 -23.05 -7.40
N ASN A 221 -5.86 -22.99 -6.07
CA ASN A 221 -4.84 -23.19 -5.04
C ASN A 221 -3.66 -22.21 -5.16
N TYR A 222 -3.95 -20.96 -5.51
CA TYR A 222 -2.98 -19.85 -5.57
C TYR A 222 -2.84 -19.09 -4.25
N MET A 223 -3.60 -19.49 -3.22
CA MET A 223 -3.40 -19.04 -1.84
C MET A 223 -2.87 -20.16 -0.97
N ASP A 224 -1.89 -19.86 -0.10
CA ASP A 224 -1.39 -20.84 0.86
C ASP A 224 -2.44 -21.10 1.95
N ARG A 225 -2.99 -22.31 1.95
CA ARG A 225 -4.01 -22.78 2.89
C ARG A 225 -3.58 -22.75 4.35
N LYS A 226 -2.28 -22.63 4.65
CA LYS A 226 -1.76 -22.51 6.03
C LYS A 226 -1.95 -21.12 6.63
N ILE A 227 -2.04 -20.10 5.78
CA ILE A 227 -2.19 -18.69 6.18
C ILE A 227 -3.56 -18.12 5.83
N VAL A 228 -4.40 -18.92 5.19
CA VAL A 228 -5.83 -18.67 4.97
C VAL A 228 -6.63 -19.33 6.09
N ILE A 229 -7.44 -18.53 6.77
CA ILE A 229 -8.40 -18.96 7.79
C ILE A 229 -9.79 -18.55 7.32
N GLU A 230 -10.76 -19.45 7.45
CA GLU A 230 -12.15 -19.21 7.07
C GLU A 230 -13.05 -19.38 8.29
N ASP A 231 -14.20 -18.73 8.26
CA ASP A 231 -15.30 -18.89 9.22
C ASP A 231 -14.85 -18.72 10.68
N GLY A 232 -14.33 -17.53 11.00
CA GLY A 232 -13.94 -17.18 12.36
C GLY A 232 -14.57 -15.87 12.82
N LEU A 233 -14.26 -15.49 14.05
CA LEU A 233 -14.81 -14.29 14.67
C LEU A 233 -13.68 -13.32 15.00
N PHE A 234 -13.89 -12.04 14.75
CA PHE A 234 -12.98 -11.00 15.19
C PHE A 234 -13.67 -10.03 16.13
N THR A 235 -12.91 -9.56 17.12
CA THR A 235 -13.35 -8.53 18.05
C THR A 235 -12.34 -7.41 18.07
N ILE A 236 -12.78 -6.18 17.81
CA ILE A 236 -11.98 -4.97 18.00
C ILE A 236 -12.42 -4.30 19.30
N ARG A 237 -11.47 -4.05 20.20
CA ARG A 237 -11.72 -3.28 21.43
C ARG A 237 -10.87 -2.01 21.41
N GLY A 238 -11.54 -0.87 21.46
CA GLY A 238 -10.93 0.45 21.63
C GLY A 238 -11.20 1.05 23.00
N ASN A 239 -11.21 2.38 23.08
CA ASN A 239 -11.35 3.11 24.35
C ASN A 239 -12.70 2.85 25.06
N LYS A 240 -13.83 2.83 24.34
CA LYS A 240 -15.19 2.70 24.93
C LYS A 240 -16.19 1.87 24.12
N LYS A 241 -15.83 1.43 22.92
CA LYS A 241 -16.70 0.65 22.02
C LYS A 241 -16.04 -0.67 21.67
N TYR A 242 -16.86 -1.71 21.54
CA TYR A 242 -16.45 -3.03 21.09
C TYR A 242 -17.18 -3.34 19.79
N VAL A 243 -16.45 -3.86 18.81
CA VAL A 243 -17.02 -4.41 17.59
C VAL A 243 -16.76 -5.90 17.60
N ASN A 244 -17.79 -6.69 17.31
CA ASN A 244 -17.69 -8.13 17.20
C ASN A 244 -18.42 -8.59 15.95
N LYS A 245 -17.70 -9.20 15.01
CA LYS A 245 -18.25 -9.68 13.74
C LYS A 245 -17.58 -10.98 13.32
N ASP A 246 -18.28 -11.76 12.51
CA ASP A 246 -17.71 -12.91 11.82
C ASP A 246 -16.90 -12.43 10.61
N PHE A 247 -15.76 -13.07 10.33
CA PHE A 247 -15.03 -12.91 9.09
C PHE A 247 -15.22 -14.13 8.19
N ILE A 248 -15.32 -13.88 6.89
CA ILE A 248 -15.37 -14.90 5.84
C ILE A 248 -13.96 -15.43 5.59
N LEU A 249 -12.98 -14.52 5.57
CA LEU A 249 -11.59 -14.83 5.28
C LEU A 249 -10.68 -13.98 6.17
N CYS A 250 -9.72 -14.64 6.82
CA CYS A 250 -8.56 -14.01 7.42
C CYS A 250 -7.31 -14.52 6.69
N TYR A 251 -6.54 -13.61 6.12
CA TYR A 251 -5.31 -13.89 5.39
C TYR A 251 -4.11 -13.30 6.14
N LEU A 252 -3.20 -14.17 6.57
CA LEU A 252 -1.96 -13.79 7.25
C LEU A 252 -0.86 -13.55 6.20
N GLY A 253 -0.86 -12.34 5.63
CA GLY A 253 0.11 -11.91 4.63
C GLY A 253 1.53 -11.74 5.20
N LYS A 254 2.50 -11.38 4.37
CA LYS A 254 3.90 -11.23 4.81
C LYS A 254 4.19 -9.94 5.59
N CYS A 255 3.39 -8.89 5.39
CA CYS A 255 3.56 -7.59 6.05
C CYS A 255 2.31 -7.10 6.80
N SER A 256 1.18 -7.81 6.71
CA SER A 256 -0.10 -7.44 7.33
C SER A 256 -1.02 -8.64 7.55
N ILE A 257 -2.00 -8.47 8.43
CA ILE A 257 -3.17 -9.34 8.58
C ILE A 257 -4.33 -8.69 7.85
N PHE A 258 -5.02 -9.45 7.01
CA PHE A 258 -6.17 -9.01 6.26
C PHE A 258 -7.41 -9.79 6.68
N LEU A 259 -8.50 -9.09 7.00
CA LEU A 259 -9.81 -9.66 7.30
C LEU A 259 -10.82 -9.19 6.27
N TYR A 260 -11.62 -10.12 5.78
CA TYR A 260 -12.73 -9.89 4.86
C TYR A 260 -14.02 -10.38 5.52
N TYR A 261 -15.05 -9.54 5.55
CA TYR A 261 -16.28 -9.82 6.26
C TYR A 261 -17.50 -9.20 5.56
N ASP A 262 -18.68 -9.66 5.96
CA ASP A 262 -19.95 -9.14 5.49
C ASP A 262 -20.33 -7.86 6.25
N ASN A 263 -20.66 -6.80 5.50
CA ASN A 263 -21.43 -5.67 6.03
C ASN A 263 -22.90 -5.81 5.61
N PRO A 264 -23.75 -6.48 6.43
CA PRO A 264 -25.14 -6.72 6.07
C PRO A 264 -25.98 -5.45 5.98
N GLU A 265 -25.53 -4.33 6.57
CA GLU A 265 -26.25 -3.06 6.52
C GLU A 265 -26.16 -2.40 5.14
N GLU A 266 -25.04 -2.58 4.44
CA GLU A 266 -24.77 -1.98 3.12
C GLU A 266 -24.87 -2.99 1.96
N ASP A 267 -25.13 -4.28 2.25
CA ASP A 267 -25.07 -5.39 1.28
C ASP A 267 -23.71 -5.45 0.53
N GLU A 268 -22.64 -5.08 1.25
CA GLU A 268 -21.29 -4.99 0.73
C GLU A 268 -20.32 -5.84 1.55
N LYS A 269 -19.24 -6.29 0.89
CA LYS A 269 -18.13 -6.94 1.57
C LYS A 269 -17.13 -5.88 1.99
N CYS A 270 -16.73 -5.89 3.26
CA CYS A 270 -15.80 -4.94 3.81
C CYS A 270 -14.50 -5.62 4.25
N LYS A 271 -13.45 -4.80 4.45
CA LYS A 271 -12.12 -5.27 4.85
C LYS A 271 -11.54 -4.51 6.03
N ILE A 272 -10.67 -5.19 6.76
CA ILE A 272 -9.79 -4.63 7.79
C ILE A 272 -8.38 -5.13 7.48
N GLU A 273 -7.41 -4.24 7.43
CA GLU A 273 -6.01 -4.62 7.31
C GLU A 273 -5.19 -4.07 8.48
N VAL A 274 -4.38 -4.92 9.09
CA VAL A 274 -3.47 -4.58 10.18
C VAL A 274 -2.03 -4.86 9.77
N PRO A 275 -1.26 -3.84 9.38
CA PRO A 275 0.16 -4.00 9.12
C PRO A 275 0.92 -4.43 10.37
N TYR A 276 1.91 -5.31 10.23
CA TYR A 276 2.61 -5.86 11.39
C TYR A 276 3.36 -4.80 12.20
N TYR A 277 3.85 -3.72 11.57
CA TYR A 277 4.52 -2.66 12.30
C TYR A 277 3.59 -1.85 13.21
N HIS A 278 2.25 -1.97 13.05
CA HIS A 278 1.26 -1.42 13.98
C HIS A 278 1.02 -2.29 15.22
N ILE A 279 1.46 -3.56 15.20
CA ILE A 279 1.27 -4.49 16.32
C ILE A 279 2.36 -4.28 17.36
N THR A 280 1.98 -3.98 18.60
CA THR A 280 2.90 -3.81 19.74
C THR A 280 3.12 -5.10 20.51
N SER A 281 2.11 -5.95 20.61
CA SER A 281 2.19 -7.24 21.30
C SER A 281 1.23 -8.25 20.72
N VAL A 282 1.59 -9.52 20.91
CA VAL A 282 0.79 -10.68 20.55
C VAL A 282 0.66 -11.53 21.81
N SER A 283 -0.56 -11.85 22.20
CA SER A 283 -0.87 -12.79 23.27
C SER A 283 -1.91 -13.82 22.81
N PHE A 284 -2.09 -14.87 23.62
CA PHE A 284 -2.95 -15.99 23.29
C PHE A 284 -3.80 -16.35 24.50
N GLU A 285 -5.11 -16.47 24.29
CA GLU A 285 -6.05 -16.96 25.29
C GLU A 285 -6.54 -18.36 24.88
N GLY A 286 -6.23 -19.36 25.70
CA GLY A 286 -6.53 -20.75 25.35
C GLY A 286 -5.82 -21.20 24.07
N LYS A 287 -6.51 -22.02 23.25
CA LYS A 287 -5.96 -22.57 22.00
C LYS A 287 -6.37 -21.79 20.75
N ASN A 288 -7.52 -21.12 20.78
CA ASN A 288 -8.21 -20.62 19.60
C ASN A 288 -8.29 -19.09 19.55
N VAL A 289 -8.06 -18.41 20.66
CA VAL A 289 -8.18 -16.94 20.73
C VAL A 289 -6.79 -16.32 20.68
N PHE A 290 -6.59 -15.47 19.68
CA PHE A 290 -5.37 -14.71 19.42
C PHE A 290 -5.66 -13.25 19.69
N ILE A 291 -4.78 -12.54 20.39
CA ILE A 291 -4.97 -11.13 20.71
C ILE A 291 -3.76 -10.33 20.26
N LEU A 292 -4.02 -9.26 19.52
CA LEU A 292 -3.03 -8.36 18.95
C LEU A 292 -3.30 -6.97 19.52
N ASP A 293 -2.36 -6.45 20.30
CA ASP A 293 -2.43 -5.05 20.73
C ASP A 293 -1.77 -4.18 19.67
N CYS A 294 -2.44 -3.11 19.27
CA CYS A 294 -2.06 -2.28 18.15
C CYS A 294 -2.01 -0.80 18.52
N LYS A 295 -1.16 -0.05 17.81
CA LYS A 295 -1.26 1.41 17.71
C LYS A 295 -2.03 1.76 16.45
N ALA A 296 -2.97 2.69 16.57
CA ALA A 296 -3.73 3.18 15.42
C ALA A 296 -2.87 4.05 14.48
N ILE A 297 -2.02 4.89 15.07
CA ILE A 297 -1.20 5.85 14.35
C ILE A 297 0.29 5.58 14.63
N ILE A 298 1.09 5.47 13.55
CA ILE A 298 2.56 5.37 13.61
C ILE A 298 3.15 6.23 12.50
N ASP A 299 4.04 7.16 12.84
CA ASP A 299 4.76 8.03 11.89
C ASP A 299 3.84 8.64 10.82
N GLN A 300 2.72 9.21 11.27
CA GLN A 300 1.65 9.82 10.46
C GLN A 300 0.76 8.85 9.67
N THR A 301 1.06 7.55 9.63
CA THR A 301 0.17 6.56 9.02
C THR A 301 -0.96 6.22 9.98
N ASN A 302 -2.19 6.52 9.59
CA ASN A 302 -3.41 6.11 10.28
C ASN A 302 -3.96 4.82 9.65
N ILE A 303 -4.00 3.72 10.41
CA ILE A 303 -4.45 2.41 9.94
C ILE A 303 -5.92 2.38 9.49
N PHE A 304 -6.76 3.28 10.00
CA PHE A 304 -8.20 3.28 9.73
C PHE A 304 -8.54 3.62 8.27
N SER A 305 -7.61 4.24 7.52
CA SER A 305 -7.78 4.42 6.08
C SER A 305 -7.90 3.09 5.33
N LEU A 306 -7.41 1.99 5.91
CA LEU A 306 -7.45 0.64 5.33
C LEU A 306 -8.71 -0.15 5.72
N TRP A 307 -9.63 0.45 6.49
CA TRP A 307 -10.77 -0.26 7.08
C TRP A 307 -12.08 0.23 6.47
N GLY A 308 -13.08 -0.67 6.45
CA GLY A 308 -14.46 -0.34 6.12
C GLY A 308 -15.02 0.79 6.99
N GLN A 309 -15.86 1.64 6.39
CA GLN A 309 -16.44 2.81 7.05
C GLN A 309 -17.26 2.44 8.29
N ASP A 310 -18.01 1.34 8.20
CA ASP A 310 -18.80 0.75 9.28
C ASP A 310 -17.96 0.50 10.56
N ILE A 311 -16.75 -0.04 10.42
CA ILE A 311 -15.86 -0.28 11.55
C ILE A 311 -15.24 1.02 12.03
N ARG A 312 -14.83 1.92 11.12
CA ARG A 312 -14.27 3.23 11.48
C ARG A 312 -15.21 4.02 12.39
N ASP A 313 -16.47 4.11 11.99
CA ASP A 313 -17.52 4.84 12.73
C ASP A 313 -17.82 4.16 14.08
N ALA A 314 -17.74 2.83 14.10
CA ALA A 314 -17.95 2.06 15.31
C ALA A 314 -16.82 2.20 16.34
N VAL A 315 -15.57 2.48 15.95
CA VAL A 315 -14.43 2.54 16.89
C VAL A 315 -14.00 3.95 17.31
N ASP A 316 -14.72 4.98 16.88
CA ASP A 316 -14.36 6.39 17.11
C ASP A 316 -12.91 6.67 16.68
N TYR A 317 -12.67 6.42 15.39
CA TYR A 317 -11.35 6.34 14.79
C TYR A 317 -10.49 7.61 14.94
N GLU A 318 -11.12 8.77 15.18
CA GLU A 318 -10.44 10.05 15.38
C GLU A 318 -9.79 10.19 16.76
N SER A 319 -10.35 9.53 17.79
CA SER A 319 -9.89 9.67 19.18
C SER A 319 -9.02 8.50 19.67
N ILE A 320 -9.04 7.38 18.93
CA ILE A 320 -8.40 6.14 19.34
C ILE A 320 -6.93 6.06 18.90
N ASN A 321 -6.04 5.91 19.88
CA ASN A 321 -4.61 5.76 19.62
C ASN A 321 -4.12 4.30 19.71
N LYS A 322 -4.87 3.45 20.40
CA LYS A 322 -4.56 2.03 20.59
C LYS A 322 -5.84 1.21 20.59
N PHE A 323 -5.76 0.00 20.08
CA PHE A 323 -6.86 -0.96 20.09
C PHE A 323 -6.30 -2.38 20.24
N SER A 324 -7.16 -3.31 20.65
CA SER A 324 -6.86 -4.75 20.55
C SER A 324 -7.71 -5.39 19.47
N LEU A 325 -7.09 -6.11 18.55
CA LEU A 325 -7.77 -7.03 17.64
C LEU A 325 -7.64 -8.45 18.18
N SER A 326 -8.78 -9.07 18.48
CA SER A 326 -8.87 -10.47 18.83
C SER A 326 -9.41 -11.29 17.67
N LEU A 327 -8.83 -12.46 17.42
CA LEU A 327 -9.29 -13.44 16.44
C LEU A 327 -9.62 -14.75 17.18
N ASP A 328 -10.87 -15.21 17.12
CA ASP A 328 -11.28 -16.53 17.59
C ASP A 328 -11.41 -17.48 16.39
N ILE A 329 -10.53 -18.47 16.36
CA ILE A 329 -10.31 -19.35 15.22
C ILE A 329 -10.36 -20.80 15.66
N LYS A 330 -11.29 -21.57 15.10
CA LYS A 330 -11.46 -23.00 15.42
C LYS A 330 -10.54 -23.93 14.62
N ARG A 331 -10.24 -23.59 13.35
CA ARG A 331 -9.41 -24.42 12.43
C ARG A 331 -8.03 -23.81 12.22
N ASN A 332 -7.00 -24.63 11.99
CA ASN A 332 -5.62 -24.17 11.73
C ASN A 332 -4.97 -23.33 12.86
N SER A 333 -5.52 -23.36 14.08
CA SER A 333 -5.04 -22.53 15.19
C SER A 333 -3.57 -22.77 15.56
N LYS A 334 -3.05 -23.99 15.33
CA LYS A 334 -1.64 -24.32 15.55
C LYS A 334 -0.71 -23.61 14.55
N GLU A 335 -1.09 -23.58 13.29
CA GLU A 335 -0.38 -22.89 12.21
C GLU A 335 -0.41 -21.38 12.45
N VAL A 336 -1.58 -20.83 12.78
CA VAL A 336 -1.76 -19.41 13.13
C VAL A 336 -0.89 -19.01 14.31
N ARG A 337 -0.89 -19.81 15.38
CA ARG A 337 -0.02 -19.57 16.55
C ARG A 337 1.45 -19.49 16.15
N ARG A 338 1.94 -20.49 15.40
CA ARG A 338 3.35 -20.52 14.93
C ARG A 338 3.69 -19.31 14.07
N PHE A 339 2.74 -18.85 13.26
CA PHE A 339 2.92 -17.66 12.43
C PHE A 339 3.03 -16.41 13.30
N LEU A 340 2.08 -16.18 14.20
CA LEU A 340 2.05 -15.02 15.09
C LEU A 340 3.21 -15.00 16.09
N ASP A 341 3.71 -16.17 16.53
CA ASP A 341 4.94 -16.29 17.32
C ASP A 341 6.16 -15.73 16.56
N LYS A 342 6.29 -16.03 15.25
CA LYS A 342 7.37 -15.47 14.42
C LYS A 342 7.28 -13.95 14.31
N ILE A 343 6.07 -13.42 14.15
CA ILE A 343 5.83 -11.98 14.13
C ILE A 343 6.21 -11.36 15.48
N SER A 344 5.76 -11.94 16.60
CA SER A 344 6.12 -11.51 17.96
C SER A 344 7.63 -11.43 18.17
N VAL A 345 8.39 -12.40 17.64
CA VAL A 345 9.86 -12.37 17.68
C VAL A 345 10.43 -11.23 16.84
N LYS A 346 9.92 -10.98 15.63
CA LYS A 346 10.35 -9.85 14.78
C LYS A 346 10.10 -8.51 15.47
N LEU A 347 8.90 -8.30 16.02
CA LEU A 347 8.53 -7.08 16.75
C LEU A 347 9.47 -6.81 17.94
N LYS A 348 9.81 -7.86 18.71
CA LYS A 348 10.77 -7.75 19.82
C LYS A 348 12.19 -7.40 19.36
N LYS A 349 12.60 -7.82 18.16
CA LYS A 349 13.91 -7.44 17.60
C LYS A 349 13.93 -5.98 17.16
N GLU A 350 12.90 -5.52 16.45
CA GLU A 350 12.78 -4.11 16.04
C GLU A 350 12.74 -3.17 17.25
N ALA A 351 11.93 -3.49 18.27
CA ALA A 351 11.85 -2.71 19.51
C ALA A 351 13.18 -2.63 20.28
N LYS A 352 14.07 -3.62 20.14
CA LYS A 352 15.42 -3.58 20.72
C LYS A 352 16.38 -2.74 19.87
N LYS A 353 16.20 -2.72 18.55
CA LYS A 353 17.01 -1.92 17.63
C LYS A 353 16.74 -0.43 17.81
N SER A 354 15.47 -0.02 17.85
CA SER A 354 15.09 1.37 18.12
C SER A 354 15.61 1.87 19.47
N LYS A 355 15.43 1.10 20.55
CA LYS A 355 15.99 1.46 21.87
C LYS A 355 17.51 1.63 21.87
N ARG A 356 18.24 0.88 21.05
CA ARG A 356 19.70 1.01 20.93
C ARG A 356 20.09 2.26 20.13
N GLU A 357 19.35 2.56 19.07
CA GLU A 357 19.53 3.77 18.26
C GLU A 357 19.20 5.03 19.08
N ASP A 358 18.10 5.04 19.82
CA ASP A 358 17.71 6.12 20.74
C ASP A 358 18.77 6.35 21.84
N ASN A 359 19.27 5.27 22.45
CA ASN A 359 20.30 5.38 23.49
C ASN A 359 21.64 5.88 22.92
N GLN A 360 22.00 5.49 21.68
CA GLN A 360 23.19 6.01 21.02
C GLN A 360 23.05 7.48 20.66
N MET A 361 21.86 7.92 20.21
CA MET A 361 21.58 9.32 19.87
C MET A 361 21.59 10.20 21.13
N ARG A 362 20.98 9.75 22.23
CA ARG A 362 21.06 10.41 23.55
C ARG A 362 22.50 10.48 24.07
N SER A 363 23.28 9.40 23.95
CA SER A 363 24.69 9.41 24.40
C SER A 363 25.61 10.32 23.59
N ARG A 364 25.20 10.70 22.36
CA ARG A 364 25.92 11.70 21.55
C ARG A 364 25.56 13.11 21.99
N HIS A 365 24.27 13.39 22.23
CA HIS A 365 23.84 14.67 22.80
C HIS A 365 24.40 14.92 24.21
N ASP A 366 24.44 13.90 25.08
CA ASP A 366 25.03 14.00 26.43
C ASP A 366 26.56 14.21 26.42
N LYS A 367 27.23 13.92 25.29
CA LYS A 367 28.66 14.21 25.11
C LYS A 367 28.89 15.62 24.58
N GLU A 368 28.03 16.08 23.67
CA GLU A 368 28.06 17.47 23.17
C GLU A 368 27.73 18.46 24.30
N GLU A 369 26.78 18.14 25.20
CA GLU A 369 26.49 18.99 26.38
C GLU A 369 27.58 18.98 27.45
N LYS A 370 28.45 17.96 27.49
CA LYS A 370 29.56 17.88 28.46
C LYS A 370 30.84 18.56 27.99
N ASP A 371 31.03 18.75 26.68
CA ASP A 371 32.16 19.50 26.15
C ASP A 371 31.95 21.03 26.20
N ASP A 372 30.70 21.49 26.41
CA ASP A 372 30.35 22.92 26.54
C ASP A 372 30.20 23.41 28.01
N SER A 373 30.44 22.56 29.02
CA SER A 373 30.21 22.91 30.43
C SER A 373 31.44 23.34 31.24
N ASP A 374 32.40 24.04 30.63
CA ASP A 374 33.50 24.70 31.36
C ASP A 374 33.63 26.18 30.95
N GLY A 375 32.86 27.05 31.64
CA GLY A 375 32.91 28.49 31.43
C GLY A 375 31.66 29.24 31.93
N THR A 376 31.74 29.76 33.14
CA THR A 376 30.68 30.38 33.94
C THR A 376 30.06 31.66 33.33
N THR A 377 28.73 31.85 33.39
CA THR A 377 28.05 32.90 34.20
C THR A 377 26.53 32.91 34.08
N VAL A 378 25.91 33.32 35.18
CA VAL A 378 24.49 33.25 35.59
C VAL A 378 23.67 34.41 35.01
N THR A 379 22.44 34.18 34.53
CA THR A 379 21.20 34.85 35.01
C THR A 379 19.89 34.42 34.32
N SER A 380 18.88 34.23 35.18
CA SER A 380 17.41 34.35 35.05
C SER A 380 16.59 33.39 34.17
N GLU A 381 15.69 32.71 34.88
CA GLU A 381 14.48 32.01 34.43
C GLU A 381 13.58 32.87 33.53
N ASN A 382 13.09 32.30 32.41
CA ASN A 382 11.67 31.96 32.24
C ASN A 382 11.33 31.53 30.80
N ASN A 383 10.61 30.39 30.73
CA ASN A 383 9.61 30.00 29.73
C ASN A 383 9.92 30.10 28.23
N ALA A 384 10.22 28.95 27.63
CA ALA A 384 9.72 28.62 26.29
C ALA A 384 9.52 27.10 26.18
N LYS A 385 8.30 26.65 26.51
CA LYS A 385 7.74 25.42 25.96
C LYS A 385 7.53 25.62 24.45
N GLU A 386 7.78 24.56 23.70
CA GLU A 386 7.13 24.22 22.43
C GLU A 386 7.09 25.32 21.36
N GLU A 387 8.13 25.36 20.50
CA GLU A 387 7.96 25.82 19.11
C GLU A 387 9.14 25.33 18.26
N LEU A 388 9.12 24.04 17.91
CA LEU A 388 10.08 23.47 16.97
C LEU A 388 9.41 22.34 16.19
N ASP A 389 8.29 22.65 15.54
CA ASP A 389 7.73 21.80 14.47
C ASP A 389 6.82 22.53 13.45
N ASN A 390 6.67 23.86 13.51
CA ASN A 390 5.77 24.60 12.61
C ASN A 390 6.46 25.46 11.52
N GLN A 391 7.80 25.51 11.45
CA GLN A 391 8.49 26.36 10.45
C GLN A 391 8.81 25.68 9.11
N LEU A 392 8.47 24.40 8.91
CA LEU A 392 8.64 23.73 7.61
C LEU A 392 7.43 23.85 6.68
N PHE A 393 6.31 24.45 7.13
CA PHE A 393 5.03 24.32 6.44
C PHE A 393 4.28 25.62 6.12
N LEU A 394 4.81 26.80 6.41
CA LEU A 394 4.20 28.07 5.98
C LEU A 394 5.26 29.11 5.60
N SER A 395 5.54 29.23 4.30
CA SER A 395 5.89 30.51 3.71
C SER A 395 4.94 30.77 2.54
N ASN A 396 3.84 31.46 2.84
CA ASN A 396 3.14 32.28 1.86
C ASN A 396 4.05 33.47 1.54
N GLU A 397 4.40 33.66 0.27
CA GLU A 397 4.72 34.99 -0.25
C GLU A 397 3.75 35.32 -1.37
N SER A 398 2.70 36.04 -1.01
CA SER A 398 2.07 37.01 -1.89
C SER A 398 2.82 38.33 -1.76
N ASN A 399 3.42 38.84 -2.84
CA ASN A 399 3.05 40.13 -3.44
C ASN A 399 4.06 40.61 -4.50
N THR A 400 3.50 40.95 -5.67
CA THR A 400 3.77 42.13 -6.51
C THR A 400 4.39 43.31 -5.72
N ASP A 401 5.29 44.15 -6.23
CA ASP A 401 5.25 44.88 -7.51
C ASP A 401 6.55 45.70 -7.73
N GLN A 402 6.83 45.98 -9.01
CA GLN A 402 7.42 47.20 -9.61
C GLN A 402 8.89 47.65 -9.41
N ASP A 403 9.55 47.69 -10.57
CA ASP A 403 10.40 48.74 -11.18
C ASP A 403 11.74 49.22 -10.60
N ILE A 404 12.65 49.45 -11.56
CA ILE A 404 13.84 50.33 -11.69
C ILE A 404 14.89 49.50 -12.48
N LYS A 405 15.35 49.80 -13.70
CA LYS A 405 15.31 50.98 -14.58
C LYS A 405 15.62 50.53 -16.01
#